data_AF-A0A3D2FQG7-F1
#
_entry.id   AF-A0A3D2FQG7-F1
#
_cell.length_a   1.000
_cell.length_b   1.000
_cell.length_c   1.000
_cell.angle_alpha   90.00
_cell.angle_beta   90.00
_cell.angle_gamma   90.00
#
_symmetry.space_group_name_H-M   'P 1'
#
loop_
_entity.id
_entity.type
_entity.pdbx_description
1 polymer ?
#
loop_
_entity_poly.entity_id
_entity_poly.type
_entity_poly.pdbx_seq_one_letter_code
_entity_poly.pdbx_strand_id
1 'polypeptide(L)'
;GFLSAVAKDGIELKARARVTVRTNIPGLVGGATDDTIIARVGEGIVSAIGSSTNYGGVLENPDNISRAVLEKGLDAGTAFEILSIDIADLDVGKNVGAQLQADQAEADLRVAQARAETRRAMAVAEEQEMKARTQEMQAKVVASEAEVPLAMAQAFREGKLGVFDYVNMRNIQADTDMRESISGGSESSSTQAPERDND
;
A
#
# COMPACT_ATOMS: atom_id res chain seq x y z
N GLY A 1 -17.23 32.91 -18.21
CA GLY A 1 -16.07 32.58 -17.34
C GLY A 1 -15.09 31.73 -18.12
N PHE A 2 -14.03 31.26 -17.46
CA PHE A 2 -13.18 30.19 -18.00
C PHE A 2 -13.80 28.84 -17.64
N LEU A 3 -13.86 27.93 -18.59
CA LEU A 3 -14.25 26.53 -18.41
C LEU A 3 -12.96 25.72 -18.29
N SER A 4 -12.83 24.92 -17.24
CA SER A 4 -11.69 24.00 -17.08
C SER A 4 -12.11 22.58 -17.47
N ALA A 5 -11.28 21.90 -18.25
CA ALA A 5 -11.45 20.51 -18.66
C ALA A 5 -10.09 19.82 -18.75
N VAL A 6 -10.07 18.51 -18.55
CA VAL A 6 -8.84 17.70 -18.61
C VAL A 6 -8.91 16.78 -19.83
N ALA A 7 -7.89 16.83 -20.68
CA ALA A 7 -7.78 15.93 -21.83
C ALA A 7 -7.30 14.52 -21.39
N LYS A 8 -7.37 13.52 -22.28
CA LYS A 8 -7.01 12.12 -21.94
C LYS A 8 -5.54 11.93 -21.56
N ASP A 9 -4.67 12.83 -21.97
CA ASP A 9 -3.26 12.88 -21.58
C ASP A 9 -3.03 13.45 -20.17
N GLY A 10 -4.11 13.86 -19.47
CA GLY A 10 -4.05 14.34 -18.09
C GLY A 10 -3.70 15.82 -17.96
N ILE A 11 -3.67 16.57 -19.06
CA ILE A 11 -3.39 18.01 -19.04
C ILE A 11 -4.70 18.80 -18.95
N GLU A 12 -4.74 19.74 -18.00
CA GLU A 12 -5.84 20.68 -17.84
C GLU A 12 -5.76 21.77 -18.91
N LEU A 13 -6.89 22.08 -19.53
CA LEU A 13 -7.08 23.18 -20.46
C LEU A 13 -8.17 24.11 -19.92
N LYS A 14 -7.91 25.41 -19.97
CA LYS A 14 -8.87 26.46 -19.61
C LYS A 14 -9.33 27.15 -20.89
N ALA A 15 -10.56 26.89 -21.27
CA ALA A 15 -11.17 27.45 -22.47
C ALA A 15 -12.10 28.61 -22.11
N ARG A 16 -12.08 29.67 -22.93
CA ARG A 16 -13.08 30.72 -22.90
C ARG A 16 -13.83 30.71 -24.22
N ALA A 17 -15.14 30.51 -24.16
CA ALA A 17 -16.00 30.53 -25.33
C ALA A 17 -16.91 31.76 -25.35
N ARG A 18 -17.24 32.23 -26.55
CA ARG A 18 -18.28 33.22 -26.82
C ARG A 18 -19.41 32.53 -27.57
N VAL A 19 -20.63 32.70 -27.09
CA VAL A 19 -21.83 32.12 -27.69
C VAL A 19 -22.64 33.25 -28.31
N THR A 20 -22.93 33.14 -29.61
CA THR A 20 -23.84 34.03 -30.31
C THR A 20 -25.19 33.35 -30.41
N VAL A 21 -26.23 34.00 -29.88
CA VAL A 21 -27.59 33.45 -29.86
C VAL A 21 -28.59 34.38 -30.54
N ARG A 22 -29.66 33.80 -31.09
CA ARG A 22 -30.83 34.50 -31.59
C ARG A 22 -32.03 34.13 -30.73
N THR A 23 -32.95 35.06 -30.50
CA THR A 23 -34.21 34.74 -29.82
C THR A 23 -35.11 33.86 -30.69
N ASN A 24 -35.61 32.75 -30.12
CA ASN A 24 -36.56 31.85 -30.75
C ASN A 24 -37.99 32.21 -30.29
N ILE A 25 -38.75 32.91 -31.13
CA ILE A 25 -40.09 33.44 -30.79
C ILE A 25 -41.06 32.34 -30.31
N PRO A 26 -41.18 31.18 -30.99
CA PRO A 26 -41.98 30.05 -30.50
C PRO A 26 -41.63 29.54 -29.09
N GLY A 27 -40.35 29.57 -28.72
CA GLY A 27 -39.83 29.08 -27.43
C GLY A 27 -39.77 30.15 -26.34
N LEU A 28 -40.19 31.39 -26.63
CA LEU A 28 -40.01 32.53 -25.74
C LEU A 28 -40.81 32.42 -24.43
N VAL A 29 -41.97 31.76 -24.46
CA VAL A 29 -42.81 31.53 -23.26
C VAL A 29 -42.70 30.06 -22.87
N GLY A 30 -42.09 29.80 -21.72
CA GLY A 30 -41.92 28.44 -21.18
C GLY A 30 -40.65 27.71 -21.62
N GLY A 31 -39.85 28.27 -22.53
CA GLY A 31 -38.52 27.76 -22.88
C GLY A 31 -37.47 28.09 -21.83
N ALA A 32 -36.41 27.28 -21.78
CA ALA A 32 -35.28 27.53 -20.89
C ALA A 32 -34.53 28.83 -21.26
N THR A 33 -34.06 29.55 -20.24
CA THR A 33 -33.37 30.84 -20.38
C THR A 33 -31.89 30.67 -20.74
N ASP A 34 -31.19 31.79 -20.88
CA ASP A 34 -29.76 31.92 -21.19
C ASP A 34 -28.85 31.14 -20.23
N ASP A 35 -29.14 31.11 -18.93
CA ASP A 35 -28.38 30.32 -17.95
C ASP A 35 -28.29 28.83 -18.33
N THR A 36 -29.36 28.27 -18.87
CA THR A 36 -29.41 26.85 -19.28
C THR A 36 -28.55 26.61 -20.52
N ILE A 37 -28.53 27.57 -21.45
CA ILE A 37 -27.69 27.49 -22.65
C ILE A 37 -26.21 27.57 -22.25
N ILE A 38 -25.85 28.47 -21.34
CA ILE A 38 -24.48 28.59 -20.85
C ILE A 38 -24.03 27.28 -20.19
N ALA A 39 -24.87 26.65 -19.38
CA ALA A 39 -24.57 25.38 -18.74
C ALA A 39 -24.41 24.24 -19.76
N ARG A 40 -25.33 24.09 -20.71
CA ARG A 40 -25.28 23.04 -21.74
C ARG A 40 -24.10 23.19 -22.69
N VAL A 41 -23.81 24.42 -23.13
CA VAL A 41 -22.63 24.71 -23.95
C VAL A 41 -21.35 24.46 -23.15
N GLY A 42 -21.34 24.84 -21.86
CA GLY A 42 -20.23 24.54 -20.95
C GLY A 42 -19.95 23.04 -20.85
N GLU A 43 -20.98 22.23 -20.58
CA GLU A 43 -20.88 20.77 -20.55
C GLU A 43 -20.39 20.20 -21.89
N GLY A 44 -20.94 20.69 -23.00
CA GLY A 44 -20.54 20.31 -24.35
C GLY A 44 -19.05 20.51 -24.58
N ILE A 45 -18.53 21.70 -24.22
CA ILE A 45 -17.12 22.07 -24.36
C ILE A 45 -16.24 21.18 -23.48
N VAL A 46 -16.61 20.99 -22.21
CA VAL A 46 -15.85 20.12 -21.29
C VAL A 46 -15.79 18.68 -21.81
N SER A 47 -16.91 18.17 -22.32
CA SER A 47 -16.99 16.84 -22.92
C SER A 47 -16.14 16.70 -24.19
N ALA A 48 -16.11 17.73 -25.04
CA ALA A 48 -15.31 17.73 -26.26
C ALA A 48 -13.80 17.81 -25.98
N ILE A 49 -13.38 18.58 -24.97
CA ILE A 49 -11.98 18.62 -24.54
C ILE A 49 -11.58 17.28 -23.90
N GLY A 50 -12.43 16.73 -23.03
CA GLY A 50 -12.15 15.45 -22.36
C GLY A 50 -12.14 14.22 -23.28
N SER A 51 -12.79 14.29 -24.45
CA SER A 51 -12.73 13.22 -25.44
C SER A 51 -11.45 13.25 -26.28
N SER A 52 -10.74 14.38 -26.32
CA SER A 52 -9.48 14.55 -27.05
C SER A 52 -8.37 13.65 -26.49
N THR A 53 -7.59 13.07 -27.40
CA THR A 53 -6.45 12.21 -27.06
C THR A 53 -5.31 13.01 -26.42
N ASN A 54 -5.06 14.22 -26.91
CA ASN A 54 -3.98 15.08 -26.46
C ASN A 54 -4.42 16.55 -26.38
N TYR A 55 -3.77 17.32 -25.51
CA TYR A 55 -3.96 18.77 -25.40
C TYR A 55 -3.52 19.50 -26.68
N GLY A 56 -2.48 18.97 -27.34
CA GLY A 56 -1.96 19.51 -28.60
C GLY A 56 -3.00 19.55 -29.71
N GLY A 57 -3.79 18.48 -29.89
CA GLY A 57 -4.83 18.44 -30.92
C GLY A 57 -5.97 19.44 -30.67
N VAL A 58 -6.19 19.81 -29.40
CA VAL A 58 -7.15 20.87 -29.04
C VAL A 58 -6.58 22.25 -29.37
N LEU A 59 -5.30 22.49 -29.10
CA LEU A 59 -4.60 23.73 -29.43
C LEU A 59 -4.43 23.94 -30.94
N GLU A 60 -4.17 22.87 -31.68
CA GLU A 60 -3.97 22.94 -33.14
C GLU A 60 -5.24 23.37 -33.86
N ASN A 61 -6.41 22.93 -33.42
CA ASN A 61 -7.70 23.20 -34.06
C ASN A 61 -8.84 23.36 -33.03
N PRO A 62 -8.96 24.53 -32.38
CA PRO A 62 -10.00 24.78 -31.38
C PRO A 62 -11.42 24.74 -31.96
N ASP A 63 -11.58 24.98 -33.26
CA ASP A 63 -12.87 24.89 -33.98
C ASP A 63 -13.46 23.47 -34.01
N ASN A 64 -12.66 22.43 -33.74
CA ASN A 64 -13.19 21.08 -33.59
C ASN A 64 -14.10 20.97 -32.38
N ILE A 65 -13.82 21.74 -31.31
CA ILE A 65 -14.68 21.78 -30.12
C ILE A 65 -16.04 22.35 -30.49
N SER A 66 -16.08 23.51 -31.16
CA SER A 66 -17.35 24.18 -31.48
C SER A 66 -18.23 23.33 -32.38
N ARG A 67 -17.66 22.64 -33.38
CA ARG A 67 -18.41 21.70 -34.22
C ARG A 67 -18.98 20.52 -33.44
N ALA A 68 -18.15 19.86 -32.62
CA ALA A 68 -18.59 18.72 -31.81
C ALA A 68 -19.69 19.10 -30.78
N VAL A 69 -19.69 20.36 -30.34
CA VAL A 69 -20.69 20.90 -29.41
C VAL A 69 -21.99 21.25 -30.13
N LEU A 70 -21.92 21.83 -31.33
CA LEU A 70 -23.08 22.15 -32.17
C LEU A 70 -23.83 20.89 -32.64
N GLU A 71 -23.12 19.81 -32.96
CA GLU A 71 -23.71 18.53 -33.38
C GLU A 71 -24.64 17.91 -32.32
N LYS A 72 -24.49 18.27 -31.03
CA LYS A 72 -25.31 17.74 -29.94
C LYS A 72 -26.69 18.38 -29.80
N GLY A 73 -27.00 19.45 -30.54
CA GLY A 73 -28.34 20.08 -30.54
C GLY A 73 -28.74 20.67 -29.19
N LEU A 74 -27.90 21.54 -28.63
CA LEU A 74 -28.00 22.05 -27.25
C LEU A 74 -29.14 23.07 -27.03
N ASP A 75 -29.70 23.60 -28.10
CA ASP A 75 -30.75 24.63 -28.16
C ASP A 75 -32.17 24.06 -28.08
N ALA A 76 -32.33 22.74 -28.08
CA ALA A 76 -33.62 22.07 -27.95
C ALA A 76 -34.37 22.49 -26.66
N GLY A 77 -35.58 23.02 -26.83
CA GLY A 77 -36.46 23.43 -25.72
C GLY A 77 -36.06 24.72 -25.02
N THR A 78 -35.24 25.57 -25.66
CA THR A 78 -34.78 26.84 -25.10
C THR A 78 -35.42 28.04 -25.81
N ALA A 79 -35.43 29.20 -25.14
CA ALA A 79 -35.94 30.46 -25.70
C ALA A 79 -34.98 31.10 -26.72
N PHE A 80 -33.82 30.49 -26.97
CA PHE A 80 -32.83 30.98 -27.92
C PHE A 80 -32.37 29.86 -28.86
N GLU A 81 -31.90 30.26 -30.03
CA GLU A 81 -31.27 29.41 -31.04
C GLU A 81 -29.78 29.78 -31.09
N ILE A 82 -28.90 28.77 -31.07
CA ILE A 82 -27.45 28.99 -31.08
C ILE A 82 -27.00 29.23 -32.53
N LEU A 83 -26.45 30.41 -32.82
CA LEU A 83 -25.91 30.75 -34.14
C LEU A 83 -24.46 30.27 -34.28
N SER A 84 -23.62 30.62 -33.30
CA SER A 84 -22.20 30.26 -33.29
C SER A 84 -21.68 30.07 -31.87
N ILE A 85 -20.66 29.22 -31.75
CA ILE A 85 -19.86 29.04 -30.54
C ILE A 85 -18.42 29.22 -30.98
N ASP A 86 -17.79 30.31 -30.52
CA ASP A 86 -16.44 30.66 -30.89
C ASP A 86 -15.52 30.51 -29.67
N ILE A 87 -14.40 29.80 -29.82
CA ILE A 87 -13.39 29.70 -28.75
C ILE A 87 -12.52 30.95 -28.81
N ALA A 88 -12.61 31.81 -27.80
CA ALA A 88 -11.93 33.09 -27.74
C ALA A 88 -10.52 32.99 -27.16
N ASP A 89 -10.29 32.02 -26.26
CA ASP A 89 -9.01 31.84 -25.57
C ASP A 89 -8.87 30.38 -25.09
N LEU A 90 -7.65 29.85 -25.10
CA LEU A 90 -7.36 28.48 -24.65
C LEU A 90 -5.98 28.44 -23.98
N ASP A 91 -5.99 28.31 -22.65
CA ASP A 91 -4.77 28.24 -21.84
C ASP A 91 -4.48 26.81 -21.39
N VAL A 92 -3.19 26.46 -21.35
CA VAL A 92 -2.72 25.22 -20.73
C VAL A 92 -2.57 25.44 -19.23
N GLY A 93 -3.24 24.60 -18.45
CA GLY A 93 -3.26 24.59 -17.00
C GLY A 93 -2.26 23.61 -16.39
N LYS A 94 -2.70 22.91 -15.35
CA LYS A 94 -1.87 21.94 -14.62
C LYS A 94 -1.81 20.60 -15.34
N ASN A 95 -0.71 19.88 -15.16
CA ASN A 95 -0.63 18.48 -15.52
C ASN A 95 -1.20 17.62 -14.37
N VAL A 96 -2.51 17.42 -14.39
CA VAL A 96 -3.25 16.65 -13.38
C VAL A 96 -2.83 15.18 -13.44
N GLY A 97 -2.53 14.64 -14.63
CA GLY A 97 -2.05 13.28 -14.81
C GLY A 97 -0.76 12.99 -14.05
N ALA A 98 0.24 13.87 -14.22
CA ALA A 98 1.52 13.74 -13.50
C ALA A 98 1.35 13.90 -11.98
N GLN A 99 0.49 14.84 -11.56
CA GLN A 99 0.22 15.04 -10.13
C GLN A 99 -0.46 13.82 -9.50
N LEU A 100 -1.51 13.27 -10.13
CA LEU A 100 -2.18 12.06 -9.67
C LEU A 100 -1.23 10.85 -9.64
N GLN A 101 -0.33 10.73 -10.61
CA GLN A 101 0.68 9.66 -10.62
C GLN A 101 1.66 9.80 -9.45
N ALA A 102 2.10 11.01 -9.13
CA ALA A 102 2.96 11.26 -7.98
C ALA A 102 2.25 10.94 -6.66
N ASP A 103 0.99 11.38 -6.52
CA ASP A 103 0.17 11.12 -5.33
C ASP A 103 -0.07 9.61 -5.15
N GLN A 104 -0.33 8.89 -6.25
CA GLN A 104 -0.49 7.44 -6.24
C GLN A 104 0.80 6.73 -5.81
N ALA A 105 1.95 7.16 -6.33
CA ALA A 105 3.25 6.60 -5.96
C ALA A 105 3.59 6.84 -4.48
N GLU A 106 3.23 8.00 -3.93
CA GLU A 106 3.41 8.31 -2.52
C GLU A 106 2.50 7.42 -1.64
N ALA A 107 1.24 7.24 -2.04
CA ALA A 107 0.32 6.35 -1.35
C ALA A 107 0.83 4.89 -1.35
N ASP A 108 1.31 4.40 -2.50
CA ASP A 108 1.86 3.06 -2.63
C ASP A 108 3.11 2.88 -1.74
N LEU A 109 3.98 3.89 -1.67
CA LEU A 109 5.15 3.90 -0.78
C LEU A 109 4.75 3.81 0.70
N ARG A 110 3.74 4.57 1.13
CA ARG A 110 3.22 4.50 2.51
C ARG A 110 2.64 3.11 2.82
N VAL A 111 1.89 2.52 1.90
CA VAL A 111 1.33 1.16 2.07
C VAL A 111 2.46 0.12 2.15
N ALA A 112 3.49 0.25 1.32
CA ALA A 112 4.64 -0.64 1.33
C ALA A 112 5.41 -0.55 2.66
N GLN A 113 5.63 0.66 3.17
CA GLN A 113 6.27 0.90 4.47
C GLN A 113 5.46 0.29 5.62
N ALA A 114 4.15 0.52 5.65
CA ALA A 114 3.26 -0.04 6.67
C ALA A 114 3.29 -1.58 6.67
N ARG A 115 3.26 -2.21 5.48
CA ARG A 115 3.37 -3.66 5.34
C ARG A 115 4.72 -4.20 5.81
N ALA A 116 5.81 -3.47 5.53
CA ALA A 116 7.14 -3.84 5.99
C ALA A 116 7.24 -3.78 7.52
N GLU A 117 6.62 -2.77 8.14
CA GLU A 117 6.56 -2.63 9.59
C GLU A 117 5.71 -3.72 10.24
N THR A 118 4.52 -4.01 9.71
CA THR A 118 3.69 -5.14 10.18
C THR A 118 4.46 -6.45 10.12
N ARG A 119 5.20 -6.70 9.03
CA ARG A 119 6.02 -7.92 8.89
C ARG A 119 7.14 -7.99 9.93
N ARG A 120 7.80 -6.86 10.21
CA ARG A 120 8.82 -6.79 11.26
C ARG A 120 8.21 -7.07 12.63
N ALA A 121 7.06 -6.47 12.95
CA ALA A 121 6.37 -6.69 14.21
C ALA A 121 5.96 -8.15 14.39
N MET A 122 5.43 -8.79 13.34
CA MET A 122 5.07 -10.20 13.35
C MET A 122 6.28 -11.10 13.55
N ALA A 123 7.40 -10.83 12.88
CA ALA A 123 8.63 -11.61 13.05
C ALA A 123 9.17 -11.53 14.49
N VAL A 124 9.13 -10.35 15.12
CA VAL A 124 9.52 -10.18 16.52
C VAL A 124 8.55 -10.93 17.45
N ALA A 125 7.24 -10.87 17.20
CA ALA A 125 6.25 -11.59 17.99
C ALA A 125 6.46 -13.11 17.91
N GLU A 126 6.73 -13.65 16.71
CA GLU A 126 7.03 -15.06 16.49
C GLU A 126 8.33 -15.48 17.20
N GLU A 127 9.37 -14.64 17.18
CA GLU A 127 10.60 -14.90 17.93
C GLU A 127 10.34 -14.98 19.44
N GLN A 128 9.50 -14.10 19.99
CA GLN A 128 9.13 -14.13 21.40
C GLN A 128 8.27 -15.35 21.76
N GLU A 129 7.32 -15.72 20.90
CA GLU A 129 6.51 -16.92 21.07
C GLU A 129 7.39 -18.18 21.09
N MET A 130 8.36 -18.26 20.18
CA MET A 130 9.32 -19.37 20.14
C MET A 130 10.21 -19.39 21.40
N LYS A 131 10.69 -18.24 21.88
CA LYS A 131 11.42 -18.15 23.15
C LYS A 131 10.57 -18.64 24.33
N ALA A 132 9.33 -18.17 24.46
CA ALA A 132 8.42 -18.62 25.50
C ALA A 132 8.19 -20.15 25.44
N ARG A 133 7.99 -20.69 24.24
CA ARG A 133 7.82 -22.14 24.03
C ARG A 133 9.07 -22.93 24.41
N THR A 134 10.27 -22.44 24.10
CA THR A 134 11.51 -23.11 24.54
C THR A 134 11.64 -23.13 26.06
N GLN A 135 11.27 -22.04 26.73
CA GLN A 135 11.29 -21.96 28.20
C GLN A 135 10.25 -22.89 28.83
N GLU A 136 9.03 -22.97 28.28
CA GLU A 136 8.00 -23.91 28.74
C GLU A 136 8.47 -25.36 28.60
N MET A 137 9.06 -25.71 27.45
CA MET A 137 9.59 -27.05 27.22
C MET A 137 10.77 -27.37 28.15
N GLN A 138 11.67 -26.42 28.39
CA GLN A 138 12.76 -26.58 29.37
C GLN A 138 12.22 -26.79 30.78
N ALA A 139 11.23 -26.01 31.21
CA ALA A 139 10.60 -26.17 32.52
C ALA A 139 9.96 -27.57 32.66
N LYS A 140 9.37 -28.09 31.58
CA LYS A 140 8.80 -29.44 31.54
C LYS A 140 9.87 -30.53 31.66
N VAL A 141 11.02 -30.38 30.99
CA VAL A 141 12.16 -31.30 31.13
C VAL A 141 12.66 -31.30 32.57
N VAL A 142 12.87 -30.12 33.16
CA VAL A 142 13.32 -29.98 34.55
C VAL A 142 12.31 -30.59 35.53
N ALA A 143 11.01 -30.41 35.30
CA ALA A 143 9.97 -31.04 36.12
C ALA A 143 10.05 -32.57 36.07
N SER A 144 10.24 -33.16 34.89
CA SER A 144 10.43 -34.61 34.73
C SER A 144 11.73 -35.11 35.35
N GLU A 145 12.84 -34.35 35.23
CA GLU A 145 14.10 -34.68 35.88
C GLU A 145 13.99 -34.66 37.41
N ALA A 146 13.20 -33.73 37.97
CA ALA A 146 12.97 -33.63 39.41
C ALA A 146 12.18 -34.83 39.99
N GLU A 147 11.43 -35.57 39.17
CA GLU A 147 10.75 -36.79 39.61
C GLU A 147 11.75 -37.92 39.92
N VAL A 148 12.93 -37.94 39.28
CA VAL A 148 13.93 -39.00 39.47
C VAL A 148 14.50 -39.00 40.90
N PRO A 149 15.02 -37.89 41.45
CA PRO A 149 15.45 -37.83 42.85
C PRO A 149 14.32 -38.15 43.84
N LEU A 150 13.08 -37.72 43.55
CA LEU A 150 11.94 -38.00 44.41
C LEU A 150 11.63 -39.51 44.47
N ALA A 151 11.61 -40.17 43.31
CA ALA A 151 11.44 -41.61 43.18
C ALA A 151 12.59 -42.38 43.84
N MET A 152 13.84 -41.91 43.69
CA MET A 152 15.00 -42.47 44.39
C MET A 152 14.86 -42.36 45.91
N ALA A 153 14.44 -41.18 46.43
CA ALA A 153 14.20 -40.97 47.85
C ALA A 153 13.08 -41.86 48.39
N GLN A 154 12.07 -42.17 47.56
CA GLN A 154 11.03 -43.13 47.92
C GLN A 154 11.56 -44.57 47.92
N ALA A 155 12.40 -44.96 46.95
CA ALA A 155 13.04 -46.28 46.91
C ALA A 155 13.95 -46.54 48.12
N PHE A 156 14.65 -45.51 48.61
CA PHE A 156 15.40 -45.59 49.88
C PHE A 156 14.49 -45.79 51.09
N ARG A 157 13.36 -45.08 51.18
CA ARG A 157 12.39 -45.22 52.28
C ARG A 157 11.70 -46.58 52.30
N GLU A 158 11.39 -47.13 51.14
CA GLU A 158 10.76 -48.44 50.98
C GLU A 158 11.76 -49.61 51.11
N GLY A 159 13.06 -49.33 51.26
CA GLY A 159 14.11 -50.34 51.41
C GLY A 159 14.44 -51.09 50.11
N LYS A 160 14.01 -50.59 48.95
CA LYS A 160 14.26 -51.19 47.62
C LYS A 160 15.65 -50.85 47.07
N LEU A 161 16.32 -49.85 47.65
CA LEU A 161 17.65 -49.40 47.23
C LEU A 161 18.55 -49.21 48.47
N GLY A 162 19.74 -49.82 48.47
CA GLY A 162 20.66 -49.80 49.61
C GLY A 162 21.69 -48.66 49.56
N VAL A 163 22.32 -48.37 50.71
CA VAL A 163 23.40 -47.36 50.79
C VAL A 163 24.62 -47.76 49.95
N PHE A 164 24.95 -49.06 49.89
CA PHE A 164 26.02 -49.58 49.04
C PHE A 164 25.73 -49.36 47.55
N ASP A 165 24.48 -49.55 47.12
CA ASP A 165 24.05 -49.35 45.72
C ASP A 165 24.17 -47.88 45.31
N TYR A 166 23.81 -46.96 46.22
CA TYR A 166 23.95 -45.52 45.99
C TYR A 166 25.41 -45.08 45.81
N VAL A 167 26.29 -45.54 46.71
CA VAL A 167 27.72 -45.23 46.64
C VAL A 167 28.34 -45.79 45.36
N ASN A 168 27.95 -47.00 44.96
CA ASN A 168 28.40 -47.60 43.70
C ASN A 168 27.92 -46.79 42.48
N MET A 169 26.65 -46.37 42.46
CA MET A 169 26.11 -45.54 41.39
C MET A 169 26.83 -44.18 41.30
N ARG A 170 27.14 -43.57 42.43
CA ARG A 170 27.90 -42.31 42.49
C ARG A 170 29.34 -42.46 42.00
N ASN A 171 29.99 -43.58 42.29
CA ASN A 171 31.32 -43.89 41.76
C ASN A 171 31.31 -44.07 40.24
N ILE A 172 30.31 -44.77 39.70
CA ILE A 172 30.16 -44.96 38.25
C ILE A 172 29.89 -43.62 37.54
N GLN A 173 29.05 -42.75 38.12
CA GLN A 173 28.86 -41.38 37.62
C GLN A 173 30.17 -40.59 37.60
N ALA A 174 30.94 -40.59 38.70
CA ALA A 174 32.22 -39.89 38.77
C ALA A 174 33.23 -40.42 37.73
N ASP A 175 33.30 -41.74 37.53
CA ASP A 175 34.15 -42.34 36.49
C ASP A 175 33.69 -41.97 35.08
N THR A 176 32.39 -41.81 34.86
CA THR A 176 31.80 -41.40 33.58
C THR A 176 32.11 -39.92 33.28
N ASP A 177 31.92 -39.04 34.26
CA ASP A 177 32.25 -37.60 34.13
C ASP A 177 33.77 -37.40 33.89
N MET A 178 34.62 -38.18 34.57
CA MET A 178 36.07 -38.19 34.32
C MET A 178 36.39 -38.67 32.89
N ARG A 179 35.69 -39.69 32.37
CA ARG A 179 35.90 -40.16 30.99
C ARG A 179 35.42 -39.15 29.95
N GLU A 180 34.28 -38.50 30.17
CA GLU A 180 33.70 -37.53 29.25
C GLU A 180 34.54 -36.25 29.19
N SER A 181 35.06 -35.79 30.33
CA SER A 181 36.02 -34.67 30.37
C SER A 181 37.36 -34.99 29.70
N ILE A 182 37.83 -36.24 29.79
CA ILE A 182 39.05 -36.69 29.10
C ILE A 182 38.81 -36.86 27.58
N SER A 183 37.62 -37.30 27.14
CA SER A 183 37.31 -37.47 25.70
C SER A 183 36.92 -36.16 25.00
N GLY A 184 36.17 -35.28 25.69
CA GLY A 184 35.72 -33.96 25.19
C GLY A 184 36.83 -32.92 25.01
N GLY A 185 38.03 -33.17 25.55
CA GLY A 185 39.21 -32.33 25.37
C GLY A 185 39.85 -32.39 23.97
N SER A 186 39.26 -33.11 23.01
CA SER A 186 39.83 -33.31 21.66
C SER A 186 39.11 -32.60 20.50
N GLU A 187 38.00 -31.90 20.74
CA GLU A 187 37.26 -31.15 19.69
C GLU A 187 36.93 -29.69 20.07
N SER A 188 37.93 -28.91 20.49
CA SER A 188 37.77 -27.44 20.56
C SER A 188 39.03 -26.68 20.14
N SER A 189 39.55 -27.01 18.96
CA SER A 189 40.47 -26.13 18.23
C SER A 189 40.14 -26.09 16.74
N SER A 190 39.01 -25.46 16.38
CA SER A 190 38.74 -25.09 15.00
C SER A 190 38.21 -23.65 14.90
N THR A 191 39.17 -22.77 14.60
CA THR A 191 39.04 -21.62 13.68
C THR A 191 38.03 -20.53 14.06
N GLN A 192 38.47 -19.60 14.92
CA GLN A 192 37.96 -18.23 14.90
C GLN A 192 38.53 -17.53 13.65
N ALA A 193 37.67 -17.19 12.68
CA ALA A 193 38.07 -16.40 11.52
C ALA A 193 38.34 -14.95 11.95
N PRO A 194 39.41 -14.28 11.46
CA PRO A 194 39.68 -12.90 11.83
C PRO A 194 38.62 -11.97 11.22
N GLU A 195 38.04 -11.14 12.08
CA GLU A 195 37.20 -10.00 11.70
C GLU A 195 37.99 -9.06 10.79
N ARG A 196 37.43 -8.71 9.64
CA ARG A 196 37.94 -7.63 8.79
C ARG A 196 37.33 -6.32 9.26
N ASP A 197 38.13 -5.49 9.90
CA ASP A 197 37.86 -4.07 10.04
C ASP A 197 37.72 -3.45 8.63
N ASN A 198 36.58 -2.81 8.38
CA ASN A 198 36.39 -1.90 7.25
C ASN A 198 36.45 -0.48 7.81
N ASP A 199 37.56 0.22 7.56
CA ASP A 199 37.63 1.69 7.47
C ASP A 199 36.95 2.18 6.18
#